data_AF-A0A8S3Z8L1-F1
#
_entry.id   AF-A0A8S3Z8L1-F1
#
_cell.length_a   1.000
_cell.length_b   1.000
_cell.length_c   1.000
_cell.angle_alpha   90.00
_cell.angle_beta   90.00
_cell.angle_gamma   90.00
#
_symmetry.space_group_name_H-M   'P 1'
#
loop_
_entity.id
_entity.type
_entity.pdbx_description
1 polymer ?
#
loop_
_entity_poly.entity_id
_entity_poly.type
_entity_poly.pdbx_seq_one_letter_code
_entity_poly.pdbx_strand_id
1 'polypeptide(L)' 'MSVIIETSVGDITVDLYTDERPRCCMNFLKLCKVKYYNFSLFHTVQQNLVAQTGDPTATGRGGESIFG' A
#
# COMPACT_ATOMS: atom_id res chain seq x y z
N MET A 1 14.32 -4.42 -3.74
CA MET A 1 14.19 -3.42 -2.66
C MET A 1 12.99 -3.81 -1.81
N SER A 2 13.07 -3.80 -0.49
CA SER A 2 11.98 -4.25 0.40
C SER A 2 11.38 -3.10 1.21
N VAL A 3 10.12 -3.26 1.63
CA VAL A 3 9.41 -2.35 2.53
C VAL A 3 8.74 -3.18 3.62
N ILE A 4 8.75 -2.67 4.85
CA ILE A 4 8.01 -3.26 5.98
C ILE A 4 6.72 -2.47 6.17
N ILE A 5 5.60 -3.17 6.21
CA ILE A 5 4.28 -2.63 6.52
C ILE A 5 3.93 -3.10 7.94
N GLU A 6 4.00 -2.17 8.89
CA GLU A 6 3.58 -2.41 10.28
C GLU A 6 2.05 -2.33 10.35
N THR A 7 1.41 -3.39 10.82
CA THR A 7 -0.04 -3.45 10.99
C THR A 7 -0.41 -3.74 12.45
N SER A 8 -1.68 -3.59 12.80
CA SER A 8 -2.18 -3.90 14.15
C SER A 8 -2.06 -5.38 14.53
N VAL A 9 -1.92 -6.27 13.55
CA VAL A 9 -1.83 -7.73 13.76
C VAL A 9 -0.40 -8.27 13.58
N GLY A 10 0.55 -7.42 13.20
CA GLY A 10 1.95 -7.78 12.97
C GLY A 10 2.53 -7.13 11.72
N ASP A 11 3.79 -7.47 11.44
CA ASP A 11 4.56 -6.85 10.36
C ASP A 11 4.54 -7.71 9.09
N ILE A 12 4.41 -7.05 7.94
CA ILE A 12 4.44 -7.68 6.62
C ILE A 12 5.64 -7.12 5.86
N THR A 13 6.56 -7.98 5.45
CA THR A 13 7.67 -7.59 4.57
C THR A 13 7.28 -7.82 3.12
N VAL A 14 7.42 -6.79 2.28
CA VAL A 14 7.08 -6.82 0.86
C VAL A 14 8.31 -6.50 0.02
N ASP A 15 8.69 -7.43 -0.85
CA ASP A 15 9.73 -7.22 -1.84
C ASP A 15 9.15 -6.59 -3.12
N LEU A 16 9.82 -5.54 -3.59
CA LEU A 16 9.44 -4.80 -4.78
C LEU A 16 10.36 -5.14 -5.96
N TYR A 17 9.75 -5.52 -7.08
CA TYR A 17 10.39 -5.73 -8.38
C TYR A 17 10.65 -4.38 -9.08
N THR A 18 11.57 -3.59 -8.51
CA THR A 18 11.87 -2.23 -8.99
C THR A 18 12.37 -2.18 -10.42
N ASP A 19 13.08 -3.22 -10.86
CA ASP A 19 13.69 -3.27 -12.19
C ASP A 19 12.64 -3.59 -13.27
N GLU A 20 11.67 -4.45 -12.95
CA GLU A 20 10.60 -4.86 -13.87
C GLU A 20 9.43 -3.87 -13.90
N ARG A 21 9.13 -3.23 -12.77
CA ARG A 21 7.96 -2.33 -12.59
C ARG A 21 8.34 -0.99 -11.94
N PRO A 22 9.28 -0.22 -12.54
CA PRO A 22 9.87 0.96 -11.90
C PRO A 22 8.85 2.05 -11.56
N ARG A 23 7.88 2.33 -12.44
CA ARG A 23 6.88 3.40 -12.20
C ARG A 23 5.92 3.05 -11.05
N CYS A 24 5.49 1.79 -10.97
CA CYS A 24 4.60 1.32 -9.90
C CYS A 24 5.33 1.33 -8.55
N CYS A 25 6.54 0.75 -8.51
CA CYS A 25 7.36 0.75 -7.30
C CYS A 25 7.71 2.18 -6.86
N MET A 26 8.04 3.09 -7.79
CA MET A 26 8.31 4.48 -7.46
C MET A 26 7.10 5.19 -6.85
N ASN A 27 5.89 4.96 -7.39
CA ASN A 27 4.67 5.51 -6.82
C ASN A 27 4.47 5.04 -5.38
N PHE A 28 4.52 3.73 -5.17
CA PHE A 28 4.35 3.11 -3.85
C PHE A 28 5.38 3.63 -2.84
N LEU A 29 6.67 3.61 -3.20
CA LEU A 29 7.76 4.08 -2.32
C LEU A 29 7.62 5.57 -1.95
N LYS A 30 7.20 6.42 -2.89
CA LYS A 30 6.98 7.84 -2.59
C LYS A 30 5.78 8.05 -1.68
N LEU A 31 4.68 7.33 -1.89
CA LEU A 31 3.49 7.37 -1.02
C LEU A 31 3.84 6.89 0.40
N CYS A 32 4.63 5.83 0.54
CA CYS A 32 5.19 5.39 1.83
C CYS A 32 6.03 6.50 2.48
N LYS A 33 6.92 7.15 1.73
CA LYS A 33 7.81 8.19 2.26
C LYS A 33 7.06 9.42 2.81
N VAL A 34 5.94 9.78 2.18
CA VAL A 34 5.07 10.87 2.67
C VAL A 34 4.04 10.41 3.70
N LYS A 35 4.15 9.17 4.22
CA LYS A 35 3.26 8.58 5.22
C LYS A 35 1.79 8.50 4.77
N TYR A 36 1.55 8.42 3.47
CA TYR A 36 0.19 8.39 2.90
C TYR A 36 -0.64 7.20 3.40
N TYR A 37 0.01 6.04 3.57
CA TYR A 37 -0.65 4.81 4.01
C TYR A 37 -0.78 4.69 5.52
N ASN A 38 -0.22 5.62 6.30
CA ASN A 38 -0.32 5.53 7.76
C ASN A 38 -1.78 5.61 8.18
N PHE A 39 -2.19 4.69 9.06
CA PHE A 39 -3.57 4.53 9.52
C PHE A 39 -4.60 4.17 8.43
N SER A 40 -4.16 3.78 7.23
CA SER A 40 -5.06 3.24 6.21
C SER A 40 -5.61 1.89 6.65
N LEU A 41 -6.94 1.75 6.62
CA LEU A 41 -7.64 0.53 7.01
C LEU A 41 -7.65 -0.48 5.85
N PHE A 42 -7.61 -1.75 6.23
CA PHE A 42 -8.03 -2.83 5.34
C PHE A 42 -9.57 -2.80 5.22
N HIS A 43 -10.07 -2.04 4.26
CA HIS A 43 -11.52 -1.80 4.09
C HIS A 43 -12.25 -2.96 3.41
N THR A 44 -11.52 -3.87 2.76
CA THR A 44 -12.12 -5.06 2.13
C THR A 44 -11.26 -6.28 2.41
N VAL A 45 -11.83 -7.28 3.07
CA VAL A 45 -11.17 -8.56 3.37
C VAL A 45 -12.09 -9.68 2.97
N GLN A 46 -11.74 -10.40 1.91
CA GLN A 46 -12.41 -11.60 1.47
C GLN A 46 -11.49 -12.80 1.68
N GLN A 47 -11.91 -13.68 2.59
CA GLN A 47 -11.14 -14.85 2.97
C GLN A 47 -10.80 -15.71 1.73
N ASN A 48 -9.55 -16.15 1.67
CA ASN A 48 -8.99 -16.94 0.56
C ASN A 48 -8.99 -16.23 -0.81
N LEU A 49 -9.15 -14.91 -0.83
CA LEU A 49 -9.10 -14.14 -2.08
C LEU A 49 -8.18 -12.92 -1.97
N VAL A 50 -8.56 -11.93 -1.16
CA VAL A 50 -7.87 -10.64 -1.13
C VAL A 50 -8.11 -9.88 0.16
N ALA A 51 -7.09 -9.15 0.60
CA ALA A 51 -7.21 -8.09 1.60
C ALA A 51 -6.73 -6.78 0.94
N GLN A 52 -7.61 -5.79 0.86
CA GLN A 52 -7.37 -4.53 0.17
C GLN A 52 -7.23 -3.38 1.17
N THR A 53 -6.21 -2.55 0.95
CA THR A 53 -5.88 -1.35 1.74
C THR A 53 -5.35 -0.26 0.81
N GLY A 54 -4.96 0.89 1.37
CA GLY A 54 -4.33 1.99 0.65
C GLY A 54 -5.28 3.10 0.20
N ASP A 55 -6.54 3.05 0.63
CA ASP A 55 -7.50 4.15 0.49
C ASP A 55 -7.61 4.93 1.82
N PRO A 56 -7.14 6.19 1.90
CA PRO A 56 -7.25 7.01 3.11
C PRO A 56 -8.69 7.28 3.55
N THR A 57 -9.66 7.21 2.63
CA THR A 57 -11.08 7.40 2.93
C THR A 57 -11.75 6.12 3.45
N ALA A 58 -11.09 4.97 3.30
CA ALA A 58 -11.62 3.64 3.59
C ALA A 58 -12.95 3.29 2.88
N THR A 59 -13.30 4.01 1.81
CA THR A 59 -14.54 3.75 1.04
C THR A 59 -14.35 2.73 -0.08
N GLY A 60 -13.10 2.45 -0.45
CA GLY A 60 -12.71 1.63 -1.60
C GLY A 60 -12.76 2.38 -2.94
N ARG A 61 -13.02 3.69 -2.92
CA ARG A 61 -13.11 4.54 -4.12
C ARG A 61 -12.12 5.71 -4.11
N GLY A 62 -11.45 5.93 -2.98
CA GLY A 62 -10.44 6.97 -2.85
C GLY A 62 -9.05 6.45 -3.22
N GLY A 63 -8.06 7.30 -2.96
CA GLY A 63 -6.67 7.05 -3.32
C GLY A 63 -6.23 7.90 -4.50
N GLU A 64 -5.03 8.47 -4.41
CA GLU A 64 -4.39 9.21 -5.49
C GLU A 64 -2.96 8.73 -5.71
N SER A 65 -2.46 8.92 -6.93
CA SER A 65 -1.08 8.66 -7.26
C SER A 65 -0.18 9.83 -6.83
N ILE A 66 1.11 9.58 -6.66
CA ILE A 66 2.07 10.66 -6.42
C ILE A 66 2.23 11.60 -7.64
N PHE A 67 1.71 11.20 -8.80
CA PHE A 67 1.82 11.96 -10.03
C PHE A 67 0.64 12.91 -10.26
N GLY A 68 -0.37 12.91 -9.38
CA GLY A 68 -1.70 13.44 -9.67
C GLY A 68 -2.45 12.50 -10.61
#